data_AF-A0A522RKQ0-F1
#
_entry.id   AF-A0A522RKQ0-F1
#
_cell.length_a   1.000
_cell.length_b   1.000
_cell.length_c   1.000
_cell.angle_alpha   90.00
_cell.angle_beta   90.00
_cell.angle_gamma   90.00
#
_symmetry.space_group_name_H-M   'P 1'
#
loop_
_entity.id
_entity.type
_entity.pdbx_description
1 polymer ?
#
loop_
_entity_poly.entity_id
_entity_poly.type
_entity_poly.pdbx_seq_one_letter_code
_entity_poly.pdbx_strand_id
1 'polypeptide(L)'
;MAFTGAYLLPLFVASLAKKYPELQVEIPELTSKEMVMHFEDVSLDGAITMAPFIKEGYYEEDLFKESFVLYISPKHPLFKKNSSAMG
;
A
#
# COMPACT_ATOMS: atom_id res chain seq x y z
N MET A 1 -5.69 -3.12 10.84
CA MET A 1 -4.40 -2.42 10.66
C MET A 1 -4.61 -1.53 9.44
N ALA A 2 -4.61 -0.21 9.63
CA ALA A 2 -5.07 0.73 8.60
C ALA A 2 -4.18 0.66 7.36
N PHE A 3 -4.83 0.55 6.21
CA PHE A 3 -4.22 0.34 4.90
C PHE A 3 -3.34 1.53 4.48
N THR A 4 -2.22 1.18 3.85
CA THR A 4 -1.26 2.05 3.16
C THR A 4 -1.87 2.93 2.05
N GLY A 5 -3.08 2.61 1.58
CA GLY A 5 -3.77 3.34 0.52
C GLY A 5 -4.08 4.80 0.83
N ALA A 6 -4.42 5.13 2.09
CA ALA A 6 -4.83 6.48 2.46
C ALA A 6 -3.72 7.53 2.31
N TYR A 7 -2.45 7.12 2.44
CA TYR A 7 -1.30 8.03 2.33
C TYR A 7 -0.61 7.93 0.97
N LEU A 8 -0.68 6.78 0.30
CA LEU A 8 -0.03 6.57 -0.98
C LEU A 8 -0.83 7.13 -2.17
N LEU A 9 -2.14 6.83 -2.23
CA LEU A 9 -2.98 7.18 -3.38
C LEU A 9 -2.97 8.70 -3.66
N PRO A 10 -3.07 9.60 -2.66
CA PRO A 10 -3.04 11.04 -2.92
C PRO A 10 -1.76 11.53 -3.61
N LEU A 11 -0.63 10.82 -3.45
CA LEU A 11 0.65 11.22 -4.02
C LEU A 11 0.68 11.16 -5.55
N PHE A 12 -0.10 10.28 -6.16
CA PHE A 12 -0.09 10.09 -7.62
C PHE A 12 -1.47 10.22 -8.27
N VAL A 13 -2.57 9.92 -7.58
CA VAL A 13 -3.93 10.00 -8.16
C VAL A 13 -4.25 11.41 -8.64
N ALA A 14 -3.85 12.44 -7.89
CA ALA A 14 -4.04 13.83 -8.30
C ALA A 14 -3.30 14.17 -9.60
N SER A 15 -2.05 13.71 -9.73
CA SER A 15 -1.24 13.87 -10.94
C SER A 15 -1.80 13.07 -12.11
N LEU A 16 -2.32 11.87 -11.85
CA LEU A 16 -2.94 10.99 -12.83
C LEU A 16 -4.21 11.60 -13.41
N ALA A 17 -5.13 12.07 -12.56
CA ALA A 17 -6.36 12.73 -12.96
C ALA A 17 -6.10 14.02 -13.75
N LYS A 18 -5.04 14.77 -13.39
CA LYS A 18 -4.65 15.98 -14.15
C LYS A 18 -4.08 15.64 -15.52
N LYS A 19 -3.29 14.56 -15.63
CA LYS A 19 -2.65 14.13 -16.88
C LYS A 19 -3.61 13.43 -17.83
N TYR A 20 -4.60 12.71 -17.28
CA TYR A 20 -5.59 11.93 -18.02
C TYR A 20 -7.00 12.26 -17.53
N PRO A 21 -7.59 13.40 -17.98
CA PRO A 21 -8.86 13.88 -17.46
C PRO A 21 -10.08 13.03 -17.84
N GLU A 22 -9.98 12.21 -18.89
CA GLU A 22 -11.04 11.28 -19.31
C GLU A 22 -10.95 9.91 -18.63
N LEU A 23 -9.87 9.65 -17.89
CA LEU A 23 -9.66 8.38 -17.20
C LEU A 23 -10.54 8.32 -15.96
N GLN A 24 -11.44 7.33 -15.92
CA GLN A 24 -12.17 6.97 -14.71
C GLN A 24 -11.34 5.94 -13.94
N VAL A 25 -11.04 6.24 -12.68
CA VAL A 25 -10.22 5.38 -11.82
C VAL A 25 -11.09 4.85 -10.68
N GLU A 26 -11.21 3.53 -10.60
CA GLU A 26 -11.86 2.84 -9.50
C GLU A 26 -10.80 2.14 -8.64
N ILE A 27 -10.84 2.37 -7.32
CA ILE A 27 -9.86 1.82 -6.37
C ILE A 27 -10.62 1.19 -5.20
N PRO A 28 -11.14 -0.04 -5.35
CA PRO A 28 -11.78 -0.76 -4.26
C PRO A 28 -10.74 -1.27 -3.25
N GLU A 29 -11.12 -1.30 -1.97
CA GLU A 29 -10.36 -2.06 -0.97
C GLU A 29 -10.75 -3.54 -1.06
N LEU A 30 -9.79 -4.40 -1.37
CA LEU A 30 -9.99 -5.83 -1.58
C LEU A 30 -9.06 -6.65 -0.68
N THR A 31 -9.54 -7.80 -0.20
CA THR A 31 -8.71 -8.82 0.42
C THR A 31 -7.89 -9.58 -0.62
N SER A 32 -6.82 -10.27 -0.21
CA SER A 32 -6.03 -11.12 -1.12
C SER A 32 -6.86 -12.16 -1.85
N LYS A 33 -7.89 -12.72 -1.20
CA LYS A 33 -8.79 -13.70 -1.81
C LYS A 33 -9.65 -13.04 -2.90
N GLU A 34 -10.19 -11.87 -2.64
CA GLU A 34 -11.00 -11.11 -3.60
C GLU A 34 -10.16 -10.66 -4.80
N MET A 35 -8.95 -10.18 -4.58
CA MET A 35 -8.04 -9.81 -5.69
C MET A 35 -7.80 -10.98 -6.64
N VAL A 36 -7.56 -12.20 -6.12
CA VAL A 36 -7.39 -13.40 -6.96
C VAL A 36 -8.62 -13.65 -7.84
N MET A 37 -9.83 -13.59 -7.25
CA MET A 37 -11.07 -13.79 -8.00
C MET A 37 -11.25 -12.72 -9.08
N HIS A 38 -11.02 -11.45 -8.74
CA HIS A 38 -11.19 -10.36 -9.70
C HIS A 38 -10.16 -10.38 -10.83
N PHE A 39 -8.92 -10.81 -10.57
CA PHE A 39 -7.93 -11.04 -11.63
C PHE A 39 -8.32 -12.20 -12.56
N GLU A 40 -8.89 -13.28 -12.01
CA GLU A 40 -9.36 -14.42 -12.81
C GLU A 40 -10.55 -14.05 -13.70
N ASP A 41 -11.44 -13.19 -13.20
CA ASP A 41 -12.60 -12.67 -13.94
C ASP A 41 -12.27 -11.47 -14.84
N VAL A 42 -10.99 -11.07 -14.92
CA VAL A 42 -10.51 -9.93 -15.74
C VAL A 42 -11.24 -8.62 -15.43
N SER A 43 -11.62 -8.43 -14.16
CA SER A 43 -12.30 -7.23 -13.65
C SER A 43 -11.39 -6.33 -12.82
N LEU A 44 -10.13 -6.75 -12.60
CA LEU A 44 -9.10 -5.98 -11.92
C LEU A 44 -7.87 -5.87 -12.81
N ASP A 45 -7.47 -4.64 -13.13
CA ASP A 45 -6.32 -4.38 -14.00
C ASP A 45 -4.98 -4.46 -13.27
N GLY A 46 -4.97 -4.24 -11.95
CA GLY A 46 -3.76 -4.24 -11.13
C GLY A 46 -4.07 -4.09 -9.64
N ALA A 47 -3.05 -4.31 -8.81
CA ALA A 47 -3.18 -4.22 -7.36
C ALA A 47 -1.92 -3.60 -6.73
N ILE A 48 -2.12 -2.88 -5.62
CA ILE A 48 -1.04 -2.45 -4.73
C ILE A 48 -1.15 -3.28 -3.46
N THR A 49 -0.11 -4.05 -3.16
CA THR A 49 -0.10 -4.97 -2.03
C THR A 49 1.05 -4.65 -1.08
N MET A 50 0.89 -5.00 0.21
CA MET A 50 1.95 -4.84 1.21
C MET A 50 2.95 -6.00 1.21
N ALA A 51 2.54 -7.16 0.69
CA ALA A 51 3.36 -8.35 0.57
C ALA A 51 3.29 -8.88 -0.87
N PRO A 52 4.33 -9.63 -1.32
CA PRO A 52 4.34 -10.24 -2.64
C PRO A 52 3.07 -11.06 -2.89
N PHE A 53 2.56 -11.00 -4.12
CA PHE A 53 1.38 -11.75 -4.51
C PHE A 53 1.80 -13.18 -4.86
N ILE A 54 1.38 -14.16 -4.05
CA ILE A 54 1.86 -15.55 -4.12
C ILE A 54 1.18 -16.33 -5.26
N LYS A 55 1.08 -15.75 -6.46
CA LYS A 55 0.52 -16.39 -7.65
C LYS A 55 1.42 -16.09 -8.85
N GLU A 56 1.81 -17.15 -9.57
CA GLU A 56 2.62 -16.99 -10.78
C GLU A 56 1.82 -16.32 -11.90
N GLY A 57 2.53 -15.67 -12.83
CA GLY A 57 1.93 -15.05 -14.02
C GLY A 57 1.63 -13.55 -13.88
N TYR A 58 2.00 -12.92 -12.77
CA TYR A 58 1.90 -11.48 -12.59
C TYR A 58 3.29 -10.83 -12.54
N TYR A 59 3.36 -9.61 -13.04
CA TYR A 59 4.53 -8.76 -12.89
C TYR A 59 4.40 -7.97 -11.58
N GLU A 60 5.44 -8.01 -10.76
CA GLU A 60 5.51 -7.28 -9.50
C GLU A 60 6.67 -6.28 -9.53
N GLU A 61 6.40 -5.06 -9.05
CA GLU A 61 7.39 -4.01 -8.90
C GLU A 61 7.29 -3.39 -7.49
N ASP A 62 8.43 -3.27 -6.81
CA ASP A 62 8.52 -2.64 -5.50
C ASP A 62 8.23 -1.14 -5.61
N LEU A 63 7.09 -0.68 -5.06
CA LEU A 63 6.74 0.74 -5.08
C LEU A 63 7.49 1.56 -4.02
N PHE A 64 7.47 1.10 -2.77
CA PHE A 64 8.19 1.73 -1.65
C PHE A 64 8.28 0.77 -0.46
N LYS A 65 9.24 1.00 0.42
CA LYS A 65 9.36 0.28 1.69
C LYS A 65 8.89 1.17 2.82
N GLU A 66 7.90 0.73 3.57
CA GLU A 66 7.47 1.39 4.80
C GLU A 66 8.25 0.82 6.00
N SER A 67 8.91 1.70 6.76
CA SER A 67 9.55 1.30 8.01
C SER A 67 8.54 1.31 9.15
N PHE A 68 8.36 0.17 9.81
CA PHE A 68 7.57 0.11 11.04
C PHE A 68 8.34 0.81 12.17
N VAL A 69 7.85 1.98 12.56
CA VAL A 69 8.42 2.74 13.68
C VAL A 69 7.48 2.71 14.88
N LEU A 70 8.08 2.63 16.06
CA LEU A 70 7.33 2.69 17.31
C LEU A 70 7.06 4.16 17.66
N TYR A 71 5.80 4.59 17.57
CA TYR A 71 5.37 5.91 18.05
C TYR A 71 5.18 5.87 19.57
N ILE A 72 6.05 6.57 20.30
CA ILE A 72 6.00 6.69 21.76
C ILE A 72 5.78 8.15 22.13
N SER A 73 4.85 8.41 23.06
CA SER A 73 4.67 9.76 23.63
C SER A 73 5.98 10.27 24.28
N PRO A 74 6.33 11.55 24.14
CA PRO A 74 7.49 12.14 24.80
C PRO A 74 7.50 11.97 26.33
N LYS A 75 6.32 11.78 26.93
CA LYS A 75 6.13 11.57 28.38
C LYS A 75 6.31 10.12 28.82
N HIS A 76 6.40 9.17 27.88
CA HIS A 76 6.49 7.75 28.21
C HIS A 76 7.92 7.38 28.65
N PRO A 77 8.12 6.54 29.67
CA PRO A 77 9.46 6.18 30.17
C PRO A 77 10.42 5.61 29.12
N LEU A 78 9.89 4.92 28.11
CA LEU A 78 10.68 4.36 27.00
C LEU A 78 11.13 5.39 25.95
N PHE A 79 10.62 6.62 25.99
CA PHE A 79 10.99 7.66 25.00
C PHE A 79 12.50 7.99 25.03
N LYS A 80 13.14 7.90 26.19
CA LYS A 80 14.59 8.14 26.34
C LYS A 80 15.46 6.92 26.06
N LYS A 81 14.86 5.76 25.77
CA LYS A 81 15.58 4.50 25.64
C LYS A 81 15.51 4.02 24.20
N ASN A 82 16.11 4.74 23.24
CA ASN A 82 16.29 4.24 21.86
C ASN A 82 17.36 5.04 21.08
N SER A 83 18.58 4.50 21.05
CA SER A 83 19.55 4.78 19.97
C SER A 83 20.26 3.52 19.45
N SER A 84 19.87 2.33 19.90
CA SER A 84 20.54 1.08 19.49
C SER A 84 19.76 -0.14 19.94
N ALA A 85 18.83 -0.62 19.09
CA ALA A 85 18.44 -2.02 18.94
C ALA A 85 17.03 -2.07 18.34
N MET A 86 16.94 -2.06 17.02
CA MET A 86 15.84 -2.64 16.26
C MET A 86 16.31 -2.64 14.80
N GLY A 87 17.10 -3.66 14.48
CA GLY A 87 17.40 -4.09 13.12
C GLY A 87 16.63 -5.38 12.83
#